data_AF-A0A1B7TEW2-F1
#
_entry.id   AF-A0A1B7TEW2-F1
#
_cell.length_a   1.000
_cell.length_b   1.000
_cell.length_c   1.000
_cell.angle_alpha   90.00
_cell.angle_beta   90.00
_cell.angle_gamma   90.00
#
_symmetry.space_group_name_H-M   'P 1'
#
loop_
_entity.id
_entity.type
_entity.pdbx_description
1 polymer ?
#
loop_
_entity_poly.entity_id
_entity_poly.type
_entity_poly.pdbx_seq_one_letter_code
_entity_poly.pdbx_strand_id
1 'polypeptide(L)'
;MSLTTNSNTSICDDTALIQQGILDYYSGDGEFQSPYYWWEGGLAFGLMIENVYLCENDTFTHLLQEALIEQSGTNWDFMPASQTMVEGNDDQGVWGLTLMTAAERNFSRAANGTESRDDIPSWITMVQAIYNTMLARWDTAYCDGGLRWQIYTWNNGYNYKNTIANGCLFNIAARLGRYFNNQTYLDEAEKVFDWLVDVDFVSLNGSSSKIYDGATTTTNCTYMTTIEWSYNYGIILGGAAYMYNATNGSSIWESRVSNLWEGALSAFFNEDGIMYEQQCQAAKSCNTDQRAFKSLFSMMLEYTYILVPSLKDEIYEKLTTSAVAAAGSCDGGYDGHTCGMNWFDATNDGYYGLGEQLCALGVIQSLLGEDRPAMYKQTTNEYMATGDASAGTSTSESNNEEALLENQITVTTGDRVGAAFITAIVLSILIAGSAAMLF
;
A
#
# COMPACT_ATOMS: atom_id res chain seq x y z
N MET A 1 3.95 -6.36 25.86
CA MET A 1 2.70 -5.67 26.31
C MET A 1 1.78 -6.65 27.04
N SER A 2 0.59 -6.24 27.50
CA SER A 2 -0.36 -7.14 28.22
C SER A 2 -1.79 -6.94 27.72
N LEU A 3 -2.00 -7.28 26.45
CA LEU A 3 -3.26 -7.09 25.73
C LEU A 3 -4.43 -7.85 26.36
N THR A 4 -5.50 -7.12 26.64
CA THR A 4 -6.82 -7.67 27.01
C THR A 4 -7.77 -7.47 25.84
N THR A 5 -8.03 -8.53 25.06
CA THR A 5 -8.68 -8.48 23.74
C THR A 5 -10.13 -8.01 23.74
N ASN A 6 -10.82 -8.02 24.89
CA ASN A 6 -12.19 -7.53 25.05
C ASN A 6 -12.26 -6.16 25.75
N SER A 7 -11.15 -5.42 25.80
CA SER A 7 -11.07 -4.11 26.41
C SER A 7 -10.52 -3.09 25.41
N ASN A 8 -11.40 -2.20 24.94
CA ASN A 8 -11.01 -1.13 24.01
C ASN A 8 -9.92 -0.24 24.60
N THR A 9 -9.99 0.03 25.91
CA THR A 9 -8.94 0.75 26.62
C THR A 9 -7.61 0.01 26.55
N SER A 10 -7.57 -1.30 26.83
CA SER A 10 -6.33 -2.07 26.73
C SER A 10 -5.75 -2.06 25.32
N ILE A 11 -6.59 -2.23 24.29
CA ILE A 11 -6.16 -2.22 22.88
C ILE A 11 -5.62 -0.83 22.50
N CYS A 12 -6.31 0.24 22.89
CA CYS A 12 -5.89 1.60 22.59
C CYS A 12 -4.64 2.04 23.35
N ASP A 13 -4.46 1.61 24.60
CA ASP A 13 -3.25 1.88 25.38
C ASP A 13 -2.03 1.16 24.76
N ASP A 14 -2.16 -0.11 24.39
CA ASP A 14 -1.08 -0.87 23.73
C ASP A 14 -0.75 -0.26 22.36
N THR A 15 -1.75 0.03 21.53
CA THR A 15 -1.52 0.62 20.19
C THR A 15 -0.97 2.05 20.24
N ALA A 16 -1.24 2.81 21.31
CA ALA A 16 -0.60 4.12 21.51
C ALA A 16 0.91 4.00 21.72
N LEU A 17 1.38 2.97 22.45
CA LEU A 17 2.81 2.69 22.60
C LEU A 17 3.42 2.24 21.26
N ILE A 18 2.74 1.39 20.50
CA ILE A 18 3.24 0.95 19.19
C ILE A 18 3.39 2.15 18.24
N GLN A 19 2.43 3.08 18.23
CA GLN A 19 2.53 4.31 17.43
C GLN A 19 3.70 5.20 17.82
N GLN A 20 4.07 5.28 19.11
CA GLN A 20 5.29 5.95 19.52
C GLN A 20 6.52 5.26 18.94
N GLY A 21 6.58 3.93 19.04
CA GLY A 21 7.67 3.14 18.44
C GLY A 21 7.73 3.19 16.91
N ILE A 22 6.61 3.45 16.21
CA ILE A 22 6.61 3.76 14.77
C ILE A 22 7.31 5.09 14.52
N LEU A 23 6.98 6.12 15.31
CA LEU A 23 7.53 7.47 15.15
C LEU A 23 9.02 7.58 15.52
N ASP A 24 9.58 6.62 16.24
CA ASP A 24 11.04 6.53 16.44
C ASP A 24 11.81 6.32 15.11
N TYR A 25 11.14 5.82 14.07
CA TYR A 25 11.69 5.66 12.72
C TYR A 25 11.31 6.80 11.77
N TYR A 26 10.48 7.76 12.19
CA TYR A 26 10.03 8.86 11.36
C TYR A 26 11.18 9.86 11.12
N SER A 27 11.44 10.22 9.87
CA SER A 27 12.50 11.18 9.53
C SER A 27 12.05 12.63 9.47
N GLY A 28 10.73 12.88 9.47
CA GLY A 28 10.15 14.15 9.05
C GLY A 28 9.69 14.08 7.60
N ASP A 29 9.04 15.16 7.15
CA ASP A 29 8.62 15.38 5.76
C ASP A 29 7.74 14.25 5.17
N GLY A 30 6.98 13.53 6.01
CA GLY A 30 6.15 12.41 5.56
C GLY A 30 6.93 11.16 5.14
N GLU A 31 8.19 11.00 5.57
CA GLU A 31 9.02 9.84 5.26
C GLU A 31 9.58 9.16 6.51
N PHE A 32 10.05 7.94 6.33
CA PHE A 32 10.72 7.15 7.36
C PHE A 32 12.20 6.95 7.00
N GLN A 33 13.04 6.81 8.02
CA GLN A 33 14.49 6.69 7.86
C GLN A 33 14.87 5.47 7.00
N SER A 34 16.01 5.53 6.32
CA SER A 34 16.60 4.32 5.69
C SER A 34 16.70 3.19 6.73
N PRO A 35 16.34 1.93 6.39
CA PRO A 35 16.20 1.39 5.03
C PRO A 35 14.75 1.29 4.52
N TYR A 36 13.79 2.00 5.13
CA TYR A 36 12.38 1.87 4.77
C TYR A 36 12.08 2.56 3.45
N TYR A 37 11.31 1.88 2.60
CA TYR A 37 10.91 2.43 1.31
C TYR A 37 9.71 3.35 1.46
N TRP A 38 9.51 4.20 0.46
CA TRP A 38 8.50 5.26 0.49
C TRP A 38 7.07 4.74 0.73
N TRP A 39 6.70 3.59 0.16
CA TRP A 39 5.40 2.96 0.38
C TRP A 39 5.14 2.52 1.83
N GLU A 40 6.18 2.17 2.59
CA GLU A 40 6.04 1.83 4.01
C GLU A 40 5.55 3.03 4.82
N GLY A 41 5.86 4.26 4.37
CA GLY A 41 5.30 5.48 4.93
C GLY A 41 3.79 5.56 4.72
N GLY A 42 3.33 5.29 3.49
CA GLY A 42 1.90 5.20 3.19
C GLY A 42 1.19 4.19 4.10
N LEU A 43 1.78 3.00 4.26
CA LEU A 43 1.25 1.95 5.13
C LEU A 43 1.21 2.36 6.61
N ALA A 44 2.28 2.98 7.11
CA ALA A 44 2.36 3.47 8.48
C ALA A 44 1.27 4.50 8.79
N PHE A 45 1.15 5.52 7.94
CA PHE A 45 0.14 6.56 8.14
C PHE A 45 -1.28 6.03 7.96
N GLY A 46 -1.51 5.07 7.06
CA GLY A 46 -2.80 4.40 6.92
C GLY A 46 -3.23 3.69 8.20
N LEU A 47 -2.33 2.93 8.82
CA LEU A 47 -2.60 2.26 10.10
C LEU A 47 -2.84 3.25 11.24
N MET A 48 -2.09 4.35 11.29
CA MET A 48 -2.29 5.40 12.30
C MET A 48 -3.62 6.15 12.11
N ILE A 49 -4.04 6.41 10.87
CA ILE A 49 -5.35 7.01 10.57
C ILE A 49 -6.49 6.08 10.99
N GLU A 50 -6.35 4.78 10.73
CA GLU A 50 -7.27 3.76 11.23
C GLU A 50 -7.32 3.79 12.78
N ASN A 51 -6.16 3.92 13.44
CA ASN A 51 -6.10 4.03 14.90
C ASN A 51 -6.82 5.28 15.44
N VAL A 52 -6.64 6.45 14.80
CA VAL A 52 -7.35 7.69 15.16
C VAL A 52 -8.86 7.43 15.20
N TYR A 53 -9.37 6.72 14.22
CA TYR A 53 -10.79 6.36 14.13
C TYR A 53 -11.22 5.34 15.20
N LEU A 54 -10.48 4.25 15.35
CA LEU A 54 -10.82 3.16 16.26
C LEU A 54 -10.71 3.58 17.72
N CYS A 55 -9.69 4.35 18.07
CA CYS A 55 -9.41 4.79 19.45
C CYS A 55 -9.93 6.18 19.78
N GLU A 56 -10.54 6.90 18.83
CA GLU A 56 -10.99 8.30 19.00
C GLU A 56 -9.90 9.20 19.58
N ASN A 57 -8.66 8.98 19.14
CA ASN A 57 -7.49 9.71 19.63
C ASN A 57 -6.91 10.55 18.49
N ASP A 58 -7.03 11.87 18.61
CA ASP A 58 -6.62 12.82 17.58
C ASP A 58 -5.16 13.31 17.73
N THR A 59 -4.39 12.75 18.68
CA THR A 59 -3.02 13.20 19.02
C THR A 59 -2.12 13.37 17.79
N PHE A 60 -2.20 12.46 16.81
CA PHE A 60 -1.35 12.49 15.61
C PHE A 60 -2.03 13.08 14.36
N THR A 61 -3.26 13.60 14.47
CA THR A 61 -4.03 14.09 13.32
C THR A 61 -3.27 15.13 12.50
N HIS A 62 -2.64 16.10 13.16
CA HIS A 62 -1.89 17.16 12.46
C HIS A 62 -0.68 16.59 11.71
N LEU A 63 0.11 15.72 12.37
CA LEU A 63 1.27 15.07 11.78
C LEU A 63 0.85 14.25 10.55
N LEU A 64 -0.24 13.50 10.65
CA LEU A 64 -0.75 12.68 9.55
C LEU A 64 -1.23 13.54 8.38
N GLN A 65 -1.87 14.68 8.64
CA GLN A 65 -2.27 15.62 7.61
C GLN A 65 -1.06 16.25 6.91
N GLU A 66 -0.06 16.71 7.64
CA GLU A 66 1.19 17.26 7.09
C GLU A 66 1.91 16.22 6.23
N ALA A 67 2.11 15.00 6.75
CA ALA A 67 2.77 13.90 6.05
C ALA A 67 2.08 13.54 4.73
N LEU A 68 0.74 13.43 4.71
CA LEU A 68 0.00 13.14 3.48
C LEU A 68 0.12 14.27 2.45
N ILE A 69 0.13 15.53 2.88
CA ILE A 69 0.24 16.68 1.98
C ILE A 69 1.65 16.79 1.39
N GLU A 70 2.68 16.57 2.20
CA GLU A 70 4.07 16.59 1.73
C GLU A 70 4.29 15.56 0.60
N GLN A 71 3.72 14.36 0.76
CA GLN A 71 3.90 13.25 -0.18
C GLN A 71 2.93 13.25 -1.37
N SER A 72 2.00 14.20 -1.41
CA SER A 72 0.94 14.24 -2.44
C SER A 72 1.42 14.63 -3.84
N GLY A 73 2.65 15.13 -3.98
CA GLY A 73 3.16 15.72 -5.22
C GLY A 73 2.44 17.03 -5.59
N THR A 74 2.83 17.66 -6.70
CA THR A 74 2.22 18.94 -7.14
C THR A 74 0.84 18.74 -7.79
N ASN A 75 0.58 17.54 -8.31
CA ASN A 75 -0.66 17.20 -9.01
C ASN A 75 -1.68 16.48 -8.11
N TRP A 76 -1.35 16.27 -6.84
CA TRP A 76 -2.20 15.55 -5.88
C TRP A 76 -2.49 14.09 -6.27
N ASP A 77 -1.59 13.49 -7.04
CA ASP A 77 -1.65 12.13 -7.57
C ASP A 77 -0.68 11.18 -6.84
N PHE A 78 0.02 11.64 -5.81
CA PHE A 78 1.03 10.85 -5.09
C PHE A 78 2.12 10.31 -6.03
N MET A 79 2.53 11.12 -7.01
CA MET A 79 3.72 10.90 -7.82
C MET A 79 4.75 12.02 -7.57
N PRO A 80 5.30 12.16 -6.34
CA PRO A 80 6.24 13.23 -6.04
C PRO A 80 7.55 13.06 -6.81
N ALA A 81 8.10 14.17 -7.34
CA ALA A 81 9.31 14.16 -8.16
C ALA A 81 10.54 13.54 -7.47
N SER A 82 10.60 13.62 -6.13
CA SER A 82 11.65 13.02 -5.30
C SER A 82 11.69 11.49 -5.37
N GLN A 83 10.57 10.84 -5.72
CA GLN A 83 10.44 9.37 -5.66
C GLN A 83 10.56 8.69 -7.04
N THR A 84 10.74 9.46 -8.12
CA THR A 84 10.79 8.97 -9.52
C THR A 84 11.78 7.81 -9.79
N MET A 85 12.82 7.65 -8.97
CA MET A 85 13.83 6.58 -9.10
C MET A 85 13.46 5.26 -8.41
N VAL A 86 12.42 5.26 -7.58
CA VAL A 86 12.00 4.11 -6.75
C VAL A 86 10.51 3.79 -6.87
N GLU A 87 9.71 4.76 -7.31
CA GLU A 87 8.24 4.68 -7.34
C GLU A 87 7.69 3.63 -8.33
N GLY A 88 6.97 2.66 -7.79
CA GLY A 88 6.13 1.70 -8.49
C GLY A 88 4.63 2.02 -8.39
N ASN A 89 3.84 1.30 -9.19
CA ASN A 89 2.39 1.35 -9.14
C ASN A 89 1.84 0.85 -7.81
N ASP A 90 2.54 -0.09 -7.18
CA ASP A 90 2.27 -0.57 -5.83
C ASP A 90 2.56 0.49 -4.77
N ASP A 91 3.65 1.24 -4.87
CA ASP A 91 3.92 2.34 -3.94
C ASP A 91 2.81 3.40 -3.96
N GLN A 92 2.50 3.91 -5.16
CA GLN A 92 1.41 4.86 -5.36
C GLN A 92 0.05 4.25 -4.93
N GLY A 93 -0.15 2.97 -5.22
CA GLY A 93 -1.33 2.21 -4.84
C GLY A 93 -1.54 2.14 -3.32
N VAL A 94 -0.48 1.89 -2.54
CA VAL A 94 -0.56 1.86 -1.08
C VAL A 94 -0.94 3.22 -0.50
N TRP A 95 -0.39 4.32 -1.02
CA TRP A 95 -0.84 5.66 -0.65
C TRP A 95 -2.32 5.91 -1.01
N GLY A 96 -2.77 5.42 -2.17
CA GLY A 96 -4.18 5.44 -2.55
C GLY A 96 -5.08 4.67 -1.58
N LEU A 97 -4.62 3.52 -1.08
CA LEU A 97 -5.34 2.75 -0.07
C LEU A 97 -5.41 3.49 1.28
N THR A 98 -4.33 4.17 1.66
CA THR A 98 -4.28 5.03 2.86
C THR A 98 -5.25 6.19 2.77
N LEU A 99 -5.31 6.88 1.63
CA LEU A 99 -6.28 7.95 1.42
C LEU A 99 -7.72 7.45 1.35
N MET A 100 -7.95 6.24 0.81
CA MET A 100 -9.26 5.62 0.89
C MET A 100 -9.64 5.31 2.33
N THR A 101 -8.70 4.88 3.18
CA THR A 101 -8.97 4.67 4.61
C THR A 101 -9.28 6.00 5.28
N ALA A 102 -8.53 7.06 5.00
CA ALA A 102 -8.83 8.40 5.47
C ALA A 102 -10.25 8.85 5.08
N ALA A 103 -10.67 8.60 3.84
CA ALA A 103 -12.03 8.90 3.40
C ALA A 103 -13.07 8.03 4.12
N GLU A 104 -12.92 6.72 4.13
CA GLU A 104 -13.91 5.78 4.69
C GLU A 104 -14.02 5.84 6.22
N ARG A 105 -13.01 6.39 6.90
CA ARG A 105 -13.02 6.67 8.35
C ARG A 105 -13.37 8.12 8.69
N ASN A 106 -13.74 8.95 7.69
CA ASN A 106 -14.07 10.37 7.87
C ASN A 106 -12.94 11.16 8.56
N PHE A 107 -11.69 10.81 8.27
CA PHE A 107 -10.51 11.54 8.72
C PHE A 107 -10.54 12.96 8.14
N SER A 108 -10.33 13.96 9.00
CA SER A 108 -10.45 15.35 8.59
C SER A 108 -9.41 15.71 7.52
N ARG A 109 -9.81 16.55 6.56
CA ARG A 109 -8.89 17.05 5.53
C ARG A 109 -7.90 18.04 6.14
N ALA A 110 -6.71 18.13 5.55
CA ALA A 110 -5.77 19.21 5.86
C ALA A 110 -6.39 20.59 5.54
N ALA A 111 -6.01 21.60 6.31
CA ALA A 111 -6.45 22.98 6.08
C ALA A 111 -5.58 23.64 5.00
N ASN A 112 -6.16 24.58 4.24
CA ASN A 112 -5.35 25.42 3.36
C ASN A 112 -4.25 26.12 4.18
N GLY A 113 -3.03 26.13 3.64
CA GLY A 113 -1.82 26.58 4.31
C GLY A 113 -0.97 25.44 4.92
N THR A 114 -1.51 24.22 5.07
CA THR A 114 -0.70 23.04 5.45
C THR A 114 0.40 22.82 4.41
N GLU A 115 1.64 22.64 4.87
CA GLU A 115 2.86 22.60 4.04
C GLU A 115 3.00 23.76 3.03
N SER A 116 2.49 24.94 3.38
CA SER A 116 2.44 26.11 2.49
C SER A 116 1.67 25.87 1.19
N ARG A 117 0.72 24.92 1.20
CA ARG A 117 -0.12 24.57 0.07
C ARG A 117 -1.53 25.15 0.23
N ASP A 118 -2.04 25.75 -0.84
CA ASP A 118 -3.43 26.20 -0.94
C ASP A 118 -4.23 25.28 -1.87
N ASP A 119 -5.56 25.43 -1.86
CA ASP A 119 -6.50 24.67 -2.68
C ASP A 119 -6.34 23.14 -2.55
N ILE A 120 -6.06 22.69 -1.31
CA ILE A 120 -5.85 21.28 -1.00
C ILE A 120 -7.13 20.48 -1.30
N PRO A 121 -7.08 19.48 -2.20
CA PRO A 121 -8.23 18.65 -2.51
C PRO A 121 -8.64 17.76 -1.35
N SER A 122 -9.85 17.20 -1.42
CA SER A 122 -10.29 16.17 -0.46
C SER A 122 -9.46 14.88 -0.67
N TRP A 123 -9.33 14.06 0.38
CA TRP A 123 -8.64 12.76 0.28
C TRP A 123 -9.25 11.89 -0.83
N ILE A 124 -10.58 11.90 -0.95
CA ILE A 124 -11.27 11.13 -1.99
C ILE A 124 -10.98 11.65 -3.41
N THR A 125 -10.79 12.97 -3.59
CA THR A 125 -10.34 13.53 -4.87
C THR A 125 -8.91 13.07 -5.22
N MET A 126 -8.01 13.04 -4.23
CA MET A 126 -6.64 12.53 -4.44
C MET A 126 -6.65 11.04 -4.80
N VAL A 127 -7.53 10.24 -4.18
CA VAL A 127 -7.70 8.83 -4.59
C VAL A 127 -8.15 8.74 -6.05
N GLN A 128 -9.09 9.57 -6.50
CA GLN A 128 -9.52 9.55 -7.90
C GLN A 128 -8.39 9.92 -8.86
N ALA A 129 -7.48 10.84 -8.46
CA ALA A 129 -6.27 11.13 -9.21
C ALA A 129 -5.33 9.91 -9.30
N ILE A 130 -5.05 9.26 -8.18
CA ILE A 130 -4.24 8.02 -8.13
C ILE A 130 -4.88 6.93 -9.01
N TYR A 131 -6.18 6.67 -8.84
CA TYR A 131 -6.90 5.69 -9.64
C TYR A 131 -6.79 5.97 -11.14
N ASN A 132 -7.03 7.22 -11.56
CA ASN A 132 -7.01 7.60 -12.96
C ASN A 132 -5.60 7.50 -13.57
N THR A 133 -4.57 7.93 -12.83
CA THR A 133 -3.17 7.82 -13.28
C THR A 133 -2.69 6.36 -13.34
N MET A 134 -3.07 5.52 -12.37
CA MET A 134 -2.83 4.07 -12.42
C MET A 134 -3.53 3.44 -13.63
N LEU A 135 -4.83 3.72 -13.83
CA LEU A 135 -5.60 3.16 -14.93
C LEU A 135 -5.07 3.56 -16.31
N ALA A 136 -4.56 4.80 -16.44
CA ALA A 136 -3.93 5.28 -17.68
C ALA A 136 -2.70 4.45 -18.10
N ARG A 137 -2.07 3.74 -17.15
CA ARG A 137 -0.91 2.87 -17.37
C ARG A 137 -1.28 1.40 -17.61
N TRP A 138 -2.57 1.08 -17.77
CA TRP A 138 -3.00 -0.27 -18.13
C TRP A 138 -2.42 -0.71 -19.48
N ASP A 139 -1.42 -1.59 -19.43
CA ASP A 139 -0.64 -1.99 -20.60
C ASP A 139 -1.27 -3.21 -21.28
N THR A 140 -1.87 -3.00 -22.46
CA THR A 140 -2.46 -4.07 -23.29
C THR A 140 -1.49 -4.66 -24.32
N ALA A 141 -0.28 -4.13 -24.44
CA ALA A 141 0.71 -4.63 -25.41
C ALA A 141 1.35 -5.96 -24.95
N TYR A 142 1.34 -6.23 -23.65
CA TYR A 142 1.88 -7.44 -23.04
C TYR A 142 0.89 -8.03 -22.05
N CYS A 143 0.76 -9.36 -22.04
CA CYS A 143 -0.07 -10.12 -21.12
C CYS A 143 -1.56 -9.73 -21.16
N ASP A 144 -2.04 -9.25 -22.32
CA ASP A 144 -3.43 -8.85 -22.59
C ASP A 144 -4.01 -7.81 -21.61
N GLY A 145 -3.17 -7.08 -20.89
CA GLY A 145 -3.56 -6.14 -19.85
C GLY A 145 -2.60 -6.15 -18.66
N GLY A 146 -2.98 -5.44 -17.60
CA GLY A 146 -2.24 -5.37 -16.35
C GLY A 146 -1.28 -4.20 -16.28
N LEU A 147 -1.15 -3.66 -15.06
CA LEU A 147 -0.09 -2.74 -14.68
C LEU A 147 1.23 -3.48 -14.57
N ARG A 148 2.29 -2.78 -14.97
CA ARG A 148 3.68 -3.12 -14.61
C ARG A 148 3.90 -2.79 -13.14
N TRP A 149 4.90 -3.41 -12.55
CA TRP A 149 5.36 -3.08 -11.21
C TRP A 149 5.79 -1.61 -11.18
N GLN A 150 6.81 -1.25 -11.96
CA GLN A 150 7.34 0.11 -11.98
C GLN A 150 6.53 1.05 -12.87
N ILE A 151 6.50 2.34 -12.50
CA ILE A 151 5.85 3.40 -13.29
C ILE A 151 6.75 3.85 -14.44
N TYR A 152 8.03 4.04 -14.15
CA TYR A 152 8.99 4.62 -15.09
C TYR A 152 9.82 3.56 -15.79
N THR A 153 10.03 3.73 -17.09
CA THR A 153 10.68 2.74 -17.97
C THR A 153 12.14 2.44 -17.62
N TRP A 154 12.81 3.38 -16.94
CA TRP A 154 14.20 3.24 -16.50
C TRP A 154 14.36 2.51 -15.17
N ASN A 155 13.27 2.27 -14.42
CA ASN A 155 13.33 1.56 -13.16
C ASN A 155 13.45 0.04 -13.37
N ASN A 156 14.30 -0.59 -12.56
CA ASN A 156 14.44 -2.04 -12.56
C ASN A 156 13.12 -2.69 -12.14
N GLY A 157 12.63 -3.64 -12.94
CA GLY A 157 11.32 -4.26 -12.71
C GLY A 157 10.20 -3.68 -13.57
N TYR A 158 10.45 -2.68 -14.42
CA TYR A 158 9.46 -2.21 -15.40
C TYR A 158 8.98 -3.33 -16.35
N ASN A 159 9.82 -4.34 -16.61
CA ASN A 159 9.45 -5.53 -17.38
C ASN A 159 8.68 -6.59 -16.57
N TYR A 160 8.27 -6.30 -15.34
CA TYR A 160 7.55 -7.23 -14.46
C TYR A 160 6.12 -6.72 -14.25
N LYS A 161 5.12 -7.59 -14.37
CA LYS A 161 3.74 -7.32 -13.92
C LYS A 161 3.50 -8.17 -12.69
N ASN A 162 3.12 -7.53 -11.58
CA ASN A 162 2.96 -8.19 -10.30
C ASN A 162 1.54 -8.05 -9.75
N THR A 163 1.21 -8.92 -8.82
CA THR A 163 -0.10 -8.95 -8.17
C THR A 163 -0.32 -7.72 -7.31
N ILE A 164 0.69 -7.21 -6.62
CA ILE A 164 0.50 -6.09 -5.69
C ILE A 164 0.08 -4.79 -6.40
N ALA A 165 0.69 -4.42 -7.54
CA ALA A 165 0.32 -3.22 -8.28
C ALA A 165 -1.12 -3.30 -8.81
N ASN A 166 -1.46 -4.44 -9.43
CA ASN A 166 -2.79 -4.68 -9.99
C ASN A 166 -3.84 -4.85 -8.89
N GLY A 167 -3.47 -5.47 -7.78
CA GLY A 167 -4.30 -5.63 -6.60
C GLY A 167 -4.64 -4.29 -5.96
N CYS A 168 -3.71 -3.34 -5.90
CA CYS A 168 -3.98 -1.98 -5.44
C CYS A 168 -5.00 -1.29 -6.35
N LEU A 169 -4.83 -1.35 -7.67
CA LEU A 169 -5.81 -0.79 -8.62
C LEU A 169 -7.19 -1.42 -8.44
N PHE A 170 -7.27 -2.75 -8.38
CA PHE A 170 -8.50 -3.51 -8.13
C PHE A 170 -9.19 -3.05 -6.83
N ASN A 171 -8.44 -2.99 -5.73
CA ASN A 171 -8.95 -2.66 -4.42
C ASN A 171 -9.43 -1.20 -4.36
N ILE A 172 -8.66 -0.25 -4.88
CA ILE A 172 -9.07 1.16 -5.00
C ILE A 172 -10.34 1.29 -5.84
N ALA A 173 -10.42 0.61 -7.00
CA ALA A 173 -11.59 0.62 -7.86
C ALA A 173 -12.84 0.08 -7.14
N ALA A 174 -12.72 -1.06 -6.44
CA ALA A 174 -13.81 -1.65 -5.67
C ALA A 174 -14.30 -0.72 -4.55
N ARG A 175 -13.36 -0.09 -3.82
CA ARG A 175 -13.67 0.86 -2.75
C ARG A 175 -14.33 2.13 -3.29
N LEU A 176 -13.82 2.71 -4.38
CA LEU A 176 -14.45 3.86 -5.07
C LEU A 176 -15.86 3.53 -5.57
N GLY A 177 -16.04 2.35 -6.18
CA GLY A 177 -17.33 1.85 -6.63
C GLY A 177 -18.34 1.72 -5.50
N ARG A 178 -17.93 1.19 -4.34
CA ARG A 178 -18.76 1.15 -3.13
C ARG A 178 -19.04 2.55 -2.58
N TYR A 179 -18.02 3.41 -2.50
CA TYR A 179 -18.08 4.73 -1.87
C TYR A 179 -19.05 5.66 -2.60
N PHE A 180 -18.98 5.68 -3.93
CA PHE A 180 -19.81 6.50 -4.80
C PHE A 180 -21.07 5.79 -5.32
N ASN A 181 -21.22 4.48 -5.05
CA ASN A 181 -22.25 3.63 -5.67
C ASN A 181 -22.23 3.77 -7.22
N ASN A 182 -21.03 3.64 -7.81
CA ASN A 182 -20.78 3.93 -9.21
C ASN A 182 -20.29 2.67 -9.94
N GLN A 183 -21.06 2.27 -10.95
CA GLN A 183 -20.84 1.04 -11.71
C GLN A 183 -19.54 1.05 -12.52
N THR A 184 -19.09 2.20 -13.04
CA THR A 184 -17.85 2.26 -13.85
C THR A 184 -16.64 1.81 -13.05
N TYR A 185 -16.51 2.19 -11.78
CA TYR A 185 -15.41 1.70 -10.94
C TYR A 185 -15.55 0.21 -10.62
N LEU A 186 -16.79 -0.29 -10.46
CA LEU A 186 -17.03 -1.72 -10.21
C LEU A 186 -16.70 -2.57 -11.44
N ASP A 187 -17.03 -2.10 -12.64
CA ASP A 187 -16.72 -2.77 -13.90
C ASP A 187 -15.19 -2.82 -14.11
N GLU A 188 -14.47 -1.75 -13.80
CA GLU A 188 -13.00 -1.75 -13.87
C GLU A 188 -12.38 -2.64 -12.78
N ALA A 189 -12.92 -2.67 -11.56
CA ALA A 189 -12.49 -3.61 -10.53
C ALA A 189 -12.67 -5.07 -10.98
N GLU A 190 -13.82 -5.41 -11.56
CA GLU A 190 -14.08 -6.74 -12.10
C GLU A 190 -13.11 -7.10 -13.23
N LYS A 191 -12.85 -6.18 -14.16
CA LYS A 191 -11.87 -6.36 -15.23
C LYS A 191 -10.45 -6.63 -14.71
N VAL A 192 -9.99 -5.89 -13.70
CA VAL A 192 -8.65 -6.10 -13.13
C VAL A 192 -8.57 -7.45 -12.39
N PHE A 193 -9.62 -7.82 -11.66
CA PHE A 193 -9.69 -9.12 -10.99
C PHE A 193 -9.71 -10.28 -11.98
N ASP A 194 -10.54 -10.19 -13.02
CA ASP A 194 -10.63 -11.21 -14.06
C ASP A 194 -9.29 -11.34 -14.79
N TRP A 195 -8.59 -10.23 -15.07
CA TRP A 195 -7.24 -10.27 -15.61
C TRP A 195 -6.26 -11.02 -14.69
N LEU A 196 -6.28 -10.76 -13.38
CA LEU A 196 -5.43 -11.48 -12.41
C LEU A 196 -5.69 -13.00 -12.41
N VAL A 197 -6.94 -13.42 -12.63
CA VAL A 197 -7.30 -14.83 -12.77
C VAL A 197 -6.85 -15.39 -14.12
N ASP A 198 -7.08 -14.65 -15.21
CA ASP A 198 -6.74 -15.08 -16.57
C ASP A 198 -5.24 -15.26 -16.79
N VAL A 199 -4.39 -14.48 -16.12
CA VAL A 199 -2.92 -14.65 -16.13
C VAL A 199 -2.41 -15.62 -15.07
N ASP A 200 -3.30 -16.38 -14.41
CA ASP A 200 -3.01 -17.35 -13.35
C ASP A 200 -2.36 -16.78 -12.08
N PHE A 201 -2.31 -15.44 -11.91
CA PHE A 201 -1.77 -14.84 -10.68
C PHE A 201 -2.68 -15.11 -9.49
N VAL A 202 -3.99 -15.21 -9.73
CA VAL A 202 -5.00 -15.61 -8.74
C VAL A 202 -5.67 -16.90 -9.20
N SER A 203 -5.50 -17.96 -8.41
CA SER A 203 -6.14 -19.26 -8.61
C SER A 203 -7.13 -19.53 -7.49
N LEU A 204 -8.40 -19.78 -7.80
CA LEU A 204 -9.47 -20.00 -6.82
C LEU A 204 -9.89 -21.48 -6.79
N ASN A 205 -9.40 -22.22 -5.80
CA ASN A 205 -9.57 -23.67 -5.67
C ASN A 205 -9.74 -24.10 -4.20
N GLY A 206 -10.62 -23.43 -3.47
CA GLY A 206 -10.87 -23.62 -2.04
C GLY A 206 -9.61 -23.39 -1.21
N SER A 207 -9.29 -24.32 -0.31
CA SER A 207 -8.04 -24.32 0.47
C SER A 207 -6.76 -24.42 -0.37
N SER A 208 -6.87 -24.80 -1.65
CA SER A 208 -5.76 -24.79 -2.61
C SER A 208 -5.73 -23.51 -3.44
N SER A 209 -6.49 -22.48 -3.08
CA SER A 209 -6.39 -21.17 -3.73
C SER A 209 -5.00 -20.60 -3.55
N LYS A 210 -4.47 -20.00 -4.61
CA LYS A 210 -3.11 -19.49 -4.68
C LYS A 210 -3.08 -18.09 -5.24
N ILE A 211 -2.27 -17.23 -4.64
CA ILE A 211 -2.02 -15.87 -5.13
C ILE A 211 -0.52 -15.69 -5.26
N TYR A 212 -0.07 -15.65 -6.51
CA TYR A 212 1.35 -15.62 -6.88
C TYR A 212 1.84 -14.18 -7.04
N ASP A 213 3.16 -14.02 -7.10
CA ASP A 213 3.80 -12.72 -7.05
C ASP A 213 3.66 -11.94 -8.37
N GLY A 214 3.85 -12.60 -9.51
CA GLY A 214 3.80 -11.96 -10.81
C GLY A 214 4.58 -12.69 -11.90
N ALA A 215 4.79 -12.02 -13.02
CA ALA A 215 5.53 -12.57 -14.15
C ALA A 215 6.20 -11.49 -15.01
N THR A 216 7.20 -11.90 -15.80
CA THR A 216 7.90 -10.99 -16.71
C THR A 216 7.16 -10.82 -18.04
N THR A 217 7.11 -9.59 -18.56
CA THR A 217 6.49 -9.26 -19.85
C THR A 217 7.27 -9.82 -21.03
N THR A 218 8.56 -10.10 -20.88
CA THR A 218 9.42 -10.72 -21.92
C THR A 218 8.95 -12.12 -22.34
N THR A 219 8.15 -12.76 -21.49
CA THR A 219 7.57 -14.08 -21.74
C THR A 219 6.05 -14.04 -21.87
N ASN A 220 5.49 -12.86 -22.11
CA ASN A 220 4.05 -12.62 -22.11
C ASN A 220 3.36 -13.16 -20.84
N CYS A 221 4.01 -12.98 -19.69
CA CYS A 221 3.57 -13.43 -18.37
C CYS A 221 3.42 -14.96 -18.20
N THR A 222 3.98 -15.77 -19.10
CA THR A 222 3.88 -17.24 -19.01
C THR A 222 4.85 -17.89 -18.01
N TYR A 223 5.97 -17.23 -17.68
CA TYR A 223 6.87 -17.66 -16.61
C TYR A 223 6.64 -16.85 -15.34
N MET A 224 5.91 -17.45 -14.41
CA MET A 224 5.45 -16.84 -13.18
C MET A 224 6.43 -17.07 -12.01
N THR A 225 6.58 -16.06 -11.17
CA THR A 225 7.16 -16.17 -9.83
C THR A 225 6.06 -16.66 -8.88
N THR A 226 6.14 -17.92 -8.48
CA THR A 226 5.10 -18.57 -7.67
C THR A 226 5.27 -18.36 -6.17
N ILE A 227 6.01 -17.34 -5.76
CA ILE A 227 6.20 -17.01 -4.35
C ILE A 227 4.89 -16.38 -3.84
N GLU A 228 4.48 -16.79 -2.64
CA GLU A 228 3.23 -16.36 -2.02
C GLU A 228 3.54 -15.45 -0.83
N TRP A 229 2.97 -14.25 -0.83
CA TRP A 229 3.17 -13.23 0.21
C TRP A 229 1.85 -12.83 0.84
N SER A 230 1.82 -12.60 2.17
CA SER A 230 0.56 -12.38 2.89
C SER A 230 -0.18 -11.12 2.39
N TYR A 231 0.55 -10.07 2.05
CA TYR A 231 -0.01 -8.81 1.56
C TYR A 231 -0.75 -8.94 0.20
N ASN A 232 -0.32 -9.85 -0.68
CA ASN A 232 -1.01 -10.13 -1.94
C ASN A 232 -2.35 -10.79 -1.65
N TYR A 233 -2.38 -11.72 -0.69
CA TYR A 233 -3.63 -12.30 -0.22
C TYR A 233 -4.54 -11.26 0.42
N GLY A 234 -4.01 -10.41 1.29
CA GLY A 234 -4.76 -9.32 1.90
C GLY A 234 -5.40 -8.40 0.88
N ILE A 235 -4.61 -7.86 -0.05
CA ILE A 235 -5.08 -6.88 -1.02
C ILE A 235 -6.19 -7.42 -1.92
N ILE A 236 -6.03 -8.64 -2.44
CA ILE A 236 -7.05 -9.26 -3.29
C ILE A 236 -8.29 -9.65 -2.48
N LEU A 237 -8.12 -10.20 -1.28
CA LEU A 237 -9.24 -10.52 -0.39
C LEU A 237 -10.05 -9.28 -0.01
N GLY A 238 -9.38 -8.21 0.39
CA GLY A 238 -10.01 -6.93 0.74
C GLY A 238 -10.79 -6.34 -0.42
N GLY A 239 -10.19 -6.26 -1.62
CA GLY A 239 -10.89 -5.75 -2.80
C GLY A 239 -12.13 -6.58 -3.14
N ALA A 240 -12.03 -7.92 -3.03
CA ALA A 240 -13.15 -8.82 -3.26
C ALA A 240 -14.26 -8.65 -2.19
N ALA A 241 -13.91 -8.37 -0.93
CA ALA A 241 -14.87 -8.07 0.13
C ALA A 241 -15.65 -6.77 -0.15
N TYR A 242 -14.98 -5.74 -0.67
CA TYR A 242 -15.64 -4.52 -1.13
C TYR A 242 -16.56 -4.78 -2.31
N MET A 243 -16.15 -5.59 -3.29
CA MET A 243 -17.01 -5.99 -4.41
C MET A 243 -18.23 -6.79 -3.94
N TYR A 244 -18.07 -7.74 -3.02
CA TYR A 244 -19.19 -8.46 -2.39
C TYR A 244 -20.18 -7.47 -1.77
N ASN A 245 -19.70 -6.51 -0.98
CA ASN A 245 -20.56 -5.54 -0.32
C ASN A 245 -21.24 -4.57 -1.32
N ALA A 246 -20.49 -4.08 -2.30
CA ALA A 246 -20.99 -3.15 -3.32
C ALA A 246 -22.03 -3.80 -4.25
N THR A 247 -21.92 -5.11 -4.49
CA THR A 247 -22.84 -5.89 -5.33
C THR A 247 -24.00 -6.51 -4.53
N ASN A 248 -24.25 -6.01 -3.31
CA ASN A 248 -25.32 -6.49 -2.42
C ASN A 248 -25.24 -7.99 -2.10
N GLY A 249 -24.03 -8.51 -1.89
CA GLY A 249 -23.80 -9.90 -1.54
C GLY A 249 -23.99 -10.85 -2.71
N SER A 250 -23.49 -10.49 -3.89
CA SER A 250 -23.59 -11.38 -5.05
C SER A 250 -22.86 -12.72 -4.79
N SER A 251 -23.45 -13.82 -5.26
CA SER A 251 -22.90 -15.17 -5.07
C SER A 251 -21.54 -15.37 -5.75
N ILE A 252 -21.26 -14.62 -6.82
CA ILE A 252 -19.96 -14.63 -7.51
C ILE A 252 -18.88 -14.12 -6.56
N TRP A 253 -19.08 -12.91 -6.00
CA TRP A 253 -18.10 -12.32 -5.10
C TRP A 253 -18.06 -13.02 -3.74
N GLU A 254 -19.17 -13.59 -3.26
CA GLU A 254 -19.18 -14.45 -2.07
C GLU A 254 -18.28 -15.67 -2.24
N SER A 255 -18.40 -16.36 -3.38
CA SER A 255 -17.54 -17.50 -3.72
C SER A 255 -16.07 -17.08 -3.83
N ARG A 256 -15.78 -15.98 -4.55
CA ARG A 256 -14.42 -15.46 -4.71
C ARG A 256 -13.77 -15.15 -3.35
N VAL A 257 -14.45 -14.39 -2.49
CA VAL A 257 -13.96 -14.03 -1.16
C VAL A 257 -13.73 -15.26 -0.28
N SER A 258 -14.65 -16.23 -0.31
CA SER A 258 -14.50 -17.47 0.45
C SER A 258 -13.26 -18.27 0.03
N ASN A 259 -13.04 -18.44 -1.28
CA ASN A 259 -11.86 -19.13 -1.82
C ASN A 259 -10.55 -18.41 -1.45
N LEU A 260 -10.53 -17.07 -1.58
CA LEU A 260 -9.38 -16.24 -1.22
C LEU A 260 -9.04 -16.38 0.27
N TRP A 261 -10.06 -16.36 1.13
CA TRP A 261 -9.89 -16.58 2.57
C TRP A 261 -9.37 -17.99 2.89
N GLU A 262 -9.94 -19.04 2.30
CA GLU A 262 -9.46 -20.41 2.51
C GLU A 262 -7.99 -20.59 2.10
N GLY A 263 -7.57 -19.98 1.00
CA GLY A 263 -6.17 -19.95 0.58
C GLY A 263 -5.27 -19.20 1.57
N ALA A 264 -5.70 -18.01 2.01
CA ALA A 264 -4.97 -17.21 3.00
C ALA A 264 -4.82 -17.94 4.34
N LEU A 265 -5.90 -18.58 4.80
CA LEU A 265 -5.96 -19.38 6.00
C LEU A 265 -4.95 -20.53 5.95
N SER A 266 -4.88 -21.24 4.82
CA SER A 266 -3.92 -22.34 4.63
C SER A 266 -2.48 -21.88 4.53
N ALA A 267 -2.22 -20.67 4.02
CA ALA A 267 -0.88 -20.21 3.65
C ALA A 267 -0.18 -19.43 4.77
N PHE A 268 -0.91 -18.63 5.55
CA PHE A 268 -0.32 -17.63 6.44
C PHE A 268 -0.73 -17.74 7.91
N PHE A 269 -1.42 -18.83 8.30
CA PHE A 269 -1.69 -19.14 9.71
C PHE A 269 -1.11 -20.50 10.08
N ASN A 270 -0.42 -20.58 11.21
CA ASN A 270 0.13 -21.83 11.72
C ASN A 270 -0.97 -22.69 12.38
N GLU A 271 -0.60 -23.86 12.92
CA GLU A 271 -1.53 -24.77 13.61
C GLU A 271 -2.21 -24.13 14.84
N ASP A 272 -1.54 -23.17 15.48
CA ASP A 272 -2.09 -22.40 16.61
C ASP A 272 -2.98 -21.24 16.16
N GLY A 273 -3.11 -20.99 14.84
CA GLY A 273 -3.87 -19.86 14.29
C GLY A 273 -3.15 -18.51 14.35
N ILE A 274 -1.81 -18.51 14.46
CA ILE A 274 -0.97 -17.31 14.49
C ILE A 274 -0.49 -16.98 13.07
N MET A 275 -0.67 -15.72 12.68
CA MET A 275 -0.25 -15.18 11.39
C MET A 275 1.28 -15.14 11.24
N TYR A 276 1.81 -15.54 10.08
CA TYR A 276 3.26 -15.58 9.82
C TYR A 276 3.61 -15.39 8.33
N GLU A 277 4.86 -15.02 8.03
CA GLU A 277 5.38 -14.99 6.65
C GLU A 277 6.05 -16.32 6.27
N GLN A 278 5.33 -17.16 5.54
CA GLN A 278 5.77 -18.53 5.25
C GLN A 278 7.10 -18.62 4.47
N GLN A 279 7.40 -17.65 3.62
CA GLN A 279 8.54 -17.74 2.69
C GLN A 279 9.88 -17.40 3.36
N CYS A 280 9.88 -16.53 4.37
CA CYS A 280 11.10 -15.91 4.85
C CYS A 280 11.25 -15.90 6.37
N GLN A 281 10.16 -16.02 7.16
CA GLN A 281 10.21 -15.85 8.62
C GLN A 281 11.03 -16.97 9.28
N ALA A 282 10.72 -18.23 8.96
CA ALA A 282 11.42 -19.38 9.53
C ALA A 282 12.92 -19.41 9.16
N ALA A 283 13.23 -18.99 7.93
CA ALA A 283 14.61 -18.88 7.42
C ALA A 283 15.34 -17.62 7.89
N LYS A 284 14.66 -16.71 8.61
CA LYS A 284 15.24 -15.44 9.10
C LYS A 284 15.79 -14.56 7.98
N SER A 285 15.15 -14.61 6.81
CA SER A 285 15.64 -14.00 5.57
C SER A 285 14.72 -12.92 5.01
N CYS A 286 13.71 -12.50 5.77
CA CYS A 286 12.80 -11.44 5.33
C CYS A 286 13.56 -10.12 5.14
N ASN A 287 13.39 -9.48 3.98
CA ASN A 287 13.94 -8.15 3.74
C ASN A 287 13.07 -7.06 4.41
N THR A 288 13.44 -5.78 4.26
CA THR A 288 12.70 -4.66 4.87
C THR A 288 11.21 -4.68 4.52
N ASP A 289 10.86 -4.82 3.24
CA ASP A 289 9.45 -4.84 2.78
C ASP A 289 8.66 -6.00 3.39
N GLN A 290 9.23 -7.21 3.32
CA GLN A 290 8.57 -8.45 3.75
C GLN A 290 8.25 -8.45 5.24
N ARG A 291 9.00 -7.67 6.03
CA ARG A 291 8.75 -7.50 7.47
C ARG A 291 7.52 -6.66 7.77
N ALA A 292 7.00 -5.92 6.79
CA ALA A 292 5.78 -5.12 6.90
C ALA A 292 4.53 -5.80 6.31
N PHE A 293 4.65 -6.89 5.54
CA PHE A 293 3.55 -7.47 4.77
C PHE A 293 2.33 -7.90 5.61
N LYS A 294 2.54 -8.47 6.80
CA LYS A 294 1.45 -8.86 7.70
C LYS A 294 0.55 -7.69 8.09
N SER A 295 1.06 -6.45 8.11
CA SER A 295 0.28 -5.27 8.49
C SER A 295 -0.83 -4.94 7.47
N LEU A 296 -0.50 -4.97 6.18
CA LEU A 296 -1.47 -4.80 5.10
C LEU A 296 -2.43 -5.99 5.04
N PHE A 297 -1.94 -7.20 5.32
CA PHE A 297 -2.78 -8.38 5.43
C PHE A 297 -3.81 -8.26 6.57
N SER A 298 -3.39 -7.92 7.78
CA SER A 298 -4.30 -7.77 8.93
C SER A 298 -5.33 -6.66 8.71
N MET A 299 -4.92 -5.52 8.13
CA MET A 299 -5.85 -4.43 7.80
C MET A 299 -6.93 -4.88 6.81
N MET A 300 -6.57 -5.67 5.79
CA MET A 300 -7.55 -6.18 4.83
C MET A 300 -8.44 -7.29 5.42
N LEU A 301 -7.93 -8.09 6.36
CA LEU A 301 -8.75 -9.04 7.12
C LEU A 301 -9.80 -8.33 7.97
N GLU A 302 -9.42 -7.21 8.60
CA GLU A 302 -10.36 -6.37 9.33
C GLU A 302 -11.54 -5.95 8.44
N TYR A 303 -11.21 -5.35 7.30
CA TYR A 303 -12.21 -4.85 6.37
C TYR A 303 -13.08 -6.00 5.83
N THR A 304 -12.47 -7.17 5.62
CA THR A 304 -13.20 -8.36 5.16
C THR A 304 -14.23 -8.84 6.18
N TYR A 305 -13.87 -8.96 7.46
CA TYR A 305 -14.82 -9.46 8.47
C TYR A 305 -15.96 -8.46 8.73
N ILE A 306 -15.71 -7.15 8.56
CA ILE A 306 -16.74 -6.10 8.65
C ILE A 306 -17.72 -6.19 7.47
N LEU A 307 -17.20 -6.45 6.26
CA LEU A 307 -17.98 -6.37 5.01
C LEU A 307 -18.64 -7.69 4.60
N VAL A 308 -18.14 -8.83 5.08
CA VAL A 308 -18.56 -10.18 4.69
C VAL A 308 -18.97 -10.99 5.93
N PRO A 309 -20.25 -10.89 6.35
CA PRO A 309 -20.71 -11.47 7.62
C PRO A 309 -20.49 -12.97 7.77
N SER A 310 -20.47 -13.73 6.67
CA SER A 310 -20.28 -15.19 6.69
C SER A 310 -18.87 -15.62 7.09
N LEU A 311 -17.86 -14.77 6.91
CA LEU A 311 -16.46 -15.06 7.26
C LEU A 311 -16.04 -14.44 8.60
N LYS A 312 -16.95 -13.69 9.22
CA LYS A 312 -16.62 -12.82 10.35
C LYS A 312 -15.96 -13.57 11.50
N ASP A 313 -16.65 -14.58 12.02
CA ASP A 313 -16.24 -15.25 13.26
C ASP A 313 -14.87 -15.92 13.09
N GLU A 314 -14.63 -16.54 11.94
CA GLU A 314 -13.36 -17.23 11.65
C GLU A 314 -12.20 -16.24 11.49
N ILE A 315 -12.38 -15.16 10.73
CA ILE A 315 -11.35 -14.13 10.56
C ILE A 315 -11.05 -13.47 11.90
N TYR A 316 -12.08 -13.09 12.67
CA TYR A 316 -11.91 -12.44 13.96
C TYR A 316 -11.20 -13.33 14.98
N GLU A 317 -11.47 -14.65 14.98
CA GLU A 317 -10.74 -15.62 15.81
C GLU A 317 -9.23 -15.64 15.48
N LYS A 318 -8.90 -15.64 14.18
CA LYS A 318 -7.50 -15.63 13.72
C LYS A 318 -6.79 -14.31 14.02
N LEU A 319 -7.47 -13.18 13.86
CA LEU A 319 -6.97 -11.86 14.27
C LEU A 319 -6.74 -11.80 15.78
N THR A 320 -7.69 -12.27 16.58
CA THR A 320 -7.58 -12.30 18.06
C THR A 320 -6.37 -13.09 18.51
N THR A 321 -6.20 -14.29 17.97
CA THR A 321 -5.08 -15.18 18.32
C THR A 321 -3.74 -14.55 17.92
N SER A 322 -3.67 -13.97 16.73
CA SER A 322 -2.46 -13.29 16.24
C SER A 322 -2.15 -12.01 17.01
N ALA A 323 -3.15 -11.24 17.42
CA ALA A 323 -3.00 -10.01 18.20
C ALA A 323 -2.42 -10.26 19.59
N VAL A 324 -2.89 -11.31 20.28
CA VAL A 324 -2.32 -11.73 21.58
C VAL A 324 -0.85 -12.11 21.42
N ALA A 325 -0.53 -12.88 20.39
CA ALA A 325 0.84 -13.31 20.10
C ALA A 325 1.76 -12.13 19.74
N ALA A 326 1.27 -11.20 18.91
CA ALA A 326 1.98 -9.97 18.54
C ALA A 326 2.24 -9.09 19.76
N ALA A 327 1.24 -8.85 20.61
CA ALA A 327 1.39 -8.05 21.84
C ALA A 327 2.40 -8.65 22.82
N GLY A 328 2.50 -9.99 22.87
CA GLY A 328 3.54 -10.70 23.61
C GLY A 328 4.94 -10.39 23.08
N SER A 329 5.11 -10.30 21.76
CA SER A 329 6.39 -9.95 21.12
C SER A 329 6.82 -8.48 21.30
N CYS A 330 5.92 -7.62 21.79
CA CYS A 330 6.18 -6.21 22.08
C CYS A 330 6.69 -6.02 23.51
N ASP A 331 7.80 -6.67 23.84
CA ASP A 331 8.49 -6.60 25.14
C ASP A 331 9.99 -6.28 25.00
N GLY A 332 10.46 -6.00 23.78
CA GLY A 332 11.84 -5.72 23.46
C GLY A 332 12.21 -4.24 23.61
N GLY A 333 13.46 -3.92 23.23
CA GLY A 333 13.97 -2.56 23.21
C GLY A 333 14.29 -1.97 24.59
N TYR A 334 14.89 -0.78 24.60
CA TYR A 334 15.06 0.00 25.83
C TYR A 334 13.75 0.68 26.28
N ASP A 335 12.81 0.79 25.34
CA ASP A 335 11.48 1.36 25.48
C ASP A 335 10.48 0.38 26.13
N GLY A 336 10.81 -0.91 26.17
CA GLY A 336 9.99 -1.99 26.73
C GLY A 336 8.76 -2.33 25.88
N HIS A 337 8.69 -1.83 24.64
CA HIS A 337 7.55 -2.01 23.75
C HIS A 337 7.94 -2.15 22.27
N THR A 338 9.22 -2.37 21.97
CA THR A 338 9.66 -2.76 20.62
C THR A 338 9.11 -4.14 20.26
N CYS A 339 8.32 -4.22 19.20
CA CYS A 339 7.74 -5.48 18.71
C CYS A 339 8.71 -6.31 17.86
N GLY A 340 8.55 -7.63 17.92
CA GLY A 340 9.31 -8.61 17.14
C GLY A 340 8.57 -9.08 15.88
N MET A 341 9.27 -9.85 15.04
CA MET A 341 8.71 -10.36 13.79
C MET A 341 7.96 -11.68 13.97
N ASN A 342 8.58 -12.63 14.66
CA ASN A 342 8.04 -13.95 14.92
C ASN A 342 7.20 -13.96 16.20
N TRP A 343 5.91 -14.25 16.06
CA TRP A 343 4.95 -14.22 17.18
C TRP A 343 4.77 -15.57 17.88
N PHE A 344 5.46 -16.63 17.45
CA PHE A 344 5.24 -17.98 17.99
C PHE A 344 5.72 -18.16 19.43
N ASP A 345 6.73 -17.41 19.86
CA ASP A 345 7.33 -17.54 21.21
C ASP A 345 6.79 -16.49 22.21
N ALA A 346 5.83 -15.64 21.80
CA ALA A 346 5.19 -14.60 22.61
C ALA A 346 6.16 -13.68 23.39
N THR A 347 7.36 -13.46 22.84
CA THR A 347 8.40 -12.52 23.29
C THR A 347 9.19 -12.02 22.07
N ASN A 348 9.85 -10.87 22.16
CA ASN A 348 10.66 -10.30 21.09
C ASN A 348 11.75 -11.29 20.66
N ASP A 349 11.85 -11.55 19.36
CA ASP A 349 12.73 -12.55 18.75
C ASP A 349 14.11 -11.98 18.35
N GLY A 350 14.41 -10.75 18.77
CA GLY A 350 15.59 -9.99 18.42
C GLY A 350 15.45 -9.20 17.10
N TYR A 351 14.33 -9.32 16.40
CA TYR A 351 13.98 -8.42 15.29
C TYR A 351 13.29 -7.17 15.82
N TYR A 352 13.50 -6.06 15.11
CA TYR A 352 12.93 -4.75 15.39
C TYR A 352 13.00 -3.86 14.15
N GLY A 353 12.03 -2.97 14.00
CA GLY A 353 11.96 -2.07 12.86
C GLY A 353 10.57 -1.50 12.68
N LEU A 354 10.42 -0.63 11.68
CA LEU A 354 9.13 -0.08 11.28
C LEU A 354 8.15 -1.21 10.96
N GLY A 355 8.53 -2.13 10.06
CA GLY A 355 7.69 -3.26 9.65
C GLY A 355 7.14 -4.09 10.81
N GLU A 356 7.94 -4.42 11.83
CA GLU A 356 7.46 -5.12 13.02
C GLU A 356 6.41 -4.32 13.79
N GLN A 357 6.65 -3.02 14.00
CA GLN A 357 5.70 -2.14 14.68
C GLN A 357 4.40 -2.01 13.86
N LEU A 358 4.50 -1.88 12.53
CA LEU A 358 3.33 -1.83 11.65
C LEU A 358 2.51 -3.11 11.73
N CYS A 359 3.15 -4.27 11.71
CA CYS A 359 2.46 -5.55 11.80
C CYS A 359 1.75 -5.72 13.13
N ALA A 360 2.38 -5.32 14.24
CA ALA A 360 1.77 -5.36 15.55
C ALA A 360 0.60 -4.36 15.67
N LEU A 361 0.77 -3.12 15.21
CA LEU A 361 -0.30 -2.11 15.21
C LEU A 361 -1.52 -2.61 14.44
N GLY A 362 -1.30 -3.07 13.20
CA GLY A 362 -2.35 -3.55 12.32
C GLY A 362 -3.16 -4.67 12.95
N VAL A 363 -2.53 -5.75 13.40
CA VAL A 363 -3.28 -6.90 13.93
C VAL A 363 -3.97 -6.62 15.26
N ILE A 364 -3.38 -5.80 16.14
CA ILE A 364 -3.93 -5.50 17.46
C ILE A 364 -5.13 -4.55 17.35
N GLN A 365 -5.02 -3.49 16.54
CA GLN A 365 -6.12 -2.52 16.41
C GLN A 365 -7.31 -3.10 15.65
N SER A 366 -7.08 -4.06 14.74
CA SER A 366 -8.16 -4.72 14.00
C SER A 366 -9.15 -5.50 14.87
N LEU A 367 -8.90 -5.65 16.17
CA LEU A 367 -9.90 -6.20 17.09
C LEU A 367 -11.06 -5.23 17.40
N LEU A 368 -10.89 -3.93 17.08
CA LEU A 368 -11.85 -2.85 17.33
C LEU A 368 -12.77 -2.55 16.14
N GLY A 369 -12.61 -3.23 15.00
CA GLY A 369 -13.24 -2.80 13.73
C GLY A 369 -14.77 -2.73 13.73
N GLU A 370 -15.44 -3.40 14.67
CA GLU A 370 -16.91 -3.34 14.86
C GLU A 370 -17.37 -2.42 16.01
N ASP A 371 -16.44 -1.86 16.78
CA ASP A 371 -16.76 -0.95 17.90
C ASP A 371 -17.08 0.47 17.42
N ARG A 372 -17.04 0.68 16.09
CA ARG A 372 -17.26 1.96 15.42
C ARG A 372 -18.31 1.86 14.33
N PRO A 373 -18.90 3.00 13.91
CA PRO A 373 -19.86 3.02 12.81
C PRO A 373 -19.34 2.33 11.53
N ALA A 374 -20.26 1.91 10.67
CA ALA A 374 -19.88 1.32 9.38
C ALA A 374 -19.03 2.30 8.54
N MET A 375 -18.13 1.75 7.72
CA MET A 375 -17.31 2.51 6.78
C MET A 375 -18.16 3.46 5.93
N TYR A 376 -17.75 4.72 5.92
CA TYR A 376 -18.47 5.81 5.30
C TYR A 376 -18.60 5.61 3.79
N LYS A 377 -19.69 6.17 3.24
CA LYS A 377 -19.91 6.36 1.80
C LYS A 377 -20.04 7.85 1.53
N GLN A 378 -20.04 8.24 0.25
CA GLN A 378 -20.23 9.64 -0.14
C GLN A 378 -21.44 10.29 0.57
N THR A 379 -22.56 9.57 0.69
CA THR A 379 -23.81 10.08 1.26
C THR A 379 -23.79 10.27 2.77
N THR A 380 -22.84 9.67 3.48
CA THR A 380 -22.74 9.73 4.94
C THR A 380 -21.51 10.50 5.42
N ASN A 381 -20.62 10.89 4.51
CA ASN A 381 -19.33 11.51 4.83
C ASN A 381 -19.42 13.04 4.88
N GLU A 382 -18.91 13.63 5.96
CA GLU A 382 -18.98 15.09 6.17
C GLU A 382 -17.85 15.81 5.42
N TYR A 383 -16.61 15.29 5.52
CA TYR A 383 -15.42 15.96 4.99
C TYR A 383 -15.11 15.58 3.53
N MET A 384 -15.62 14.44 3.08
CA MET A 384 -15.30 13.80 1.80
C MET A 384 -16.57 13.53 0.97
N ALA A 385 -17.57 14.41 1.08
CA ALA A 385 -18.85 14.30 0.36
C ALA A 385 -18.71 14.52 -1.16
N THR A 386 -17.66 15.21 -1.61
CA THR A 386 -17.42 15.53 -3.01
C THR A 386 -16.03 15.12 -3.44
N GLY A 387 -15.98 14.32 -4.51
CA GLY A 387 -14.77 14.02 -5.27
C GLY A 387 -14.73 14.77 -6.60
N ASP A 388 -13.70 14.50 -7.40
CA ASP A 388 -13.57 14.92 -8.80
C ASP A 388 -13.19 13.72 -9.66
N ALA A 389 -14.14 13.22 -10.44
CA ALA A 389 -13.92 12.06 -11.32
C ALA A 389 -12.91 12.32 -12.44
N SER A 390 -12.58 13.58 -12.72
CA SER A 390 -11.57 14.00 -13.70
C SER A 390 -10.21 14.30 -13.07
N ALA A 391 -10.05 14.19 -11.75
CA ALA A 391 -8.77 14.38 -11.09
C ALA A 391 -7.71 13.42 -11.68
N GLY A 392 -6.51 13.92 -11.92
CA GLY A 392 -5.45 13.13 -12.55
C GLY A 392 -5.72 12.70 -14.00
N THR A 393 -6.73 13.24 -14.70
CA THR A 393 -6.99 12.93 -16.14
C THR A 393 -6.49 13.97 -17.12
N SER A 394 -6.20 15.20 -16.67
CA SER A 394 -5.56 16.20 -17.53
C SER A 394 -4.29 15.62 -18.11
N THR A 395 -3.90 15.96 -19.34
CA THR A 395 -2.58 15.59 -19.89
C THR A 395 -1.47 16.30 -19.11
N SER A 396 -1.27 15.93 -17.85
CA SER A 396 -0.08 16.16 -17.08
C SER A 396 0.97 15.16 -17.53
N GLU A 397 2.22 15.55 -17.36
CA GLU A 397 3.41 14.77 -17.70
C GLU A 397 3.42 13.37 -17.05
N SER A 398 2.51 13.10 -16.10
CA SER A 398 2.32 11.84 -15.39
C SER A 398 1.47 10.77 -16.11
N ASN A 399 0.75 11.10 -17.19
CA ASN A 399 -0.40 10.30 -17.64
C ASN A 399 -0.21 9.42 -18.89
N ASN A 400 0.95 9.44 -19.53
CA ASN A 400 1.31 8.44 -20.53
C ASN A 400 2.83 8.21 -20.53
N GLU A 401 3.24 7.01 -20.96
CA GLU A 401 4.66 6.61 -21.03
C GLU A 401 5.47 7.62 -21.86
N GLU A 402 4.90 8.20 -22.92
CA GLU A 402 5.54 9.23 -23.75
C GLU A 402 5.76 10.58 -23.03
N ALA A 403 4.86 11.02 -22.16
CA ALA A 403 5.01 12.28 -21.41
C ALA A 403 5.90 12.10 -20.17
N LEU A 404 5.92 10.90 -19.58
CA LEU A 404 6.90 10.53 -18.55
C LEU A 404 8.33 10.43 -19.12
N LEU A 405 8.45 10.07 -20.40
CA LEU A 405 9.70 10.06 -21.17
C LEU A 405 10.11 11.43 -21.71
N GLU A 406 9.24 12.45 -21.63
CA GLU A 406 9.59 13.83 -21.99
C GLU A 406 10.46 14.42 -20.88
N ASN A 407 11.73 14.00 -20.89
CA ASN A 407 12.79 14.44 -20.00
C ASN A 407 12.72 15.97 -19.79
N GLN A 408 12.23 16.34 -18.61
CA GLN A 408 12.10 17.68 -18.04
C GLN A 408 13.48 18.30 -17.71
N ILE A 409 14.39 18.31 -18.67
CA ILE A 409 15.41 19.36 -18.73
C ILE A 409 15.02 20.23 -19.90
N THR A 410 14.43 21.39 -19.62
CA THR A 410 14.42 22.47 -20.59
C THR A 410 15.87 22.90 -20.79
N VAL A 411 16.58 22.22 -21.70
CA VAL A 411 17.98 22.53 -21.99
C VAL A 411 18.00 23.91 -22.62
N THR A 412 18.34 24.91 -21.83
CA THR A 412 18.41 26.28 -22.31
C THR A 412 19.58 26.43 -23.28
N THR A 413 19.58 27.49 -24.08
CA THR A 413 20.76 27.83 -24.89
C THR A 413 22.01 27.97 -24.01
N GLY A 414 21.86 28.42 -22.75
CA GLY A 414 22.93 28.50 -21.76
C GLY A 414 23.51 27.13 -21.42
N ASP A 415 22.67 26.13 -21.19
CA ASP A 415 23.10 24.76 -20.86
C ASP A 415 23.82 24.10 -22.05
N ARG A 416 23.31 24.31 -23.28
CA ARG A 416 23.97 23.80 -24.50
C ARG A 416 25.34 24.43 -24.70
N VAL A 417 25.46 25.73 -24.49
CA VAL A 417 26.73 26.45 -24.59
C VAL A 417 27.69 25.99 -23.49
N GLY A 418 27.23 25.89 -22.24
CA GLY A 418 28.03 25.41 -21.11
C GLY A 418 28.55 23.98 -21.33
N ALA A 419 27.67 23.06 -21.74
CA ALA A 419 28.04 21.68 -22.06
C ALA A 419 29.06 21.60 -23.21
N ALA A 420 28.89 22.40 -24.27
CA ALA A 420 29.84 22.45 -25.38
C ALA A 420 31.22 22.96 -24.94
N PHE A 421 31.27 23.99 -24.09
CA PHE A 421 32.53 24.50 -23.53
C PHE A 421 33.23 23.47 -22.66
N ILE A 422 32.52 22.81 -21.75
CA ILE A 422 33.09 21.77 -20.89
C ILE A 422 33.62 20.62 -21.74
N THR A 423 32.85 20.17 -22.73
CA THR A 423 33.26 19.10 -23.65
C THR A 423 34.52 19.47 -24.43
N ALA A 424 34.59 20.70 -24.96
CA ALA A 424 35.76 21.19 -25.67
C ALA A 424 37.01 21.27 -24.77
N ILE A 425 36.85 21.68 -23.51
CA ILE A 425 37.93 21.73 -22.52
C ILE A 425 38.44 20.32 -22.22
N VAL A 426 37.53 19.38 -21.92
CA VAL A 426 37.90 17.99 -21.61
C VAL A 426 38.61 17.34 -22.79
N LEU A 427 38.08 17.50 -24.01
CA LEU A 427 38.73 16.98 -25.23
C LEU A 427 40.10 17.63 -25.46
N SER A 428 40.24 18.93 -25.22
CA SER A 428 41.52 19.62 -25.36
C SER A 428 42.56 19.13 -24.34
N ILE A 429 42.14 18.88 -23.09
CA ILE A 429 43.01 18.29 -22.05
C ILE A 429 43.43 16.88 -22.44
N LEU A 430 42.50 16.05 -22.92
CA LEU A 430 42.78 14.69 -23.37
C LEU A 430 43.75 14.66 -24.55
N ILE A 431 43.56 15.54 -25.55
CA ILE A 431 44.45 15.66 -26.72
C ILE A 431 45.83 16.17 -26.30
N ALA A 432 45.90 17.21 -25.48
CA ALA A 432 47.16 17.77 -24.99
C ALA A 432 47.93 16.76 -24.13
N GLY A 433 47.24 16.04 -23.24
CA GLY A 433 47.82 14.95 -22.45
C GLY A 433 48.32 13.80 -23.32
N SER A 434 47.55 13.41 -24.34
CA SER A 434 47.96 12.37 -25.30
C SER A 434 49.18 12.80 -26.12
N ALA A 435 49.24 14.07 -26.56
CA ALA A 435 50.39 14.61 -27.27
C ALA A 435 51.63 14.74 -26.38
N ALA A 436 51.47 15.16 -25.12
CA ALA A 436 52.56 15.23 -24.15
C ALA A 436 53.12 13.87 -23.75
N MET A 437 52.35 12.78 -23.91
CA MET A 437 52.86 11.40 -23.73
C MET A 437 53.63 10.87 -24.95
N LEU A 438 53.58 11.55 -26.10
CA LEU A 438 54.30 11.17 -27.33
C LEU A 438 55.67 11.85 -27.48
N PHE A 439 56.00 12.80 -26.61
CA PHE A 439 57.30 13.47 -26.50
C PHE A 439 57.90 13.22 -25.12
#